data_AF-A0A8J3M2V8-F1
#
_entry.id   AF-A0A8J3M2V8-F1
#
_cell.length_a   1.000
_cell.length_b   1.000
_cell.length_c   1.000
_cell.angle_alpha   90.00
_cell.angle_beta   90.00
_cell.angle_gamma   90.00
#
_symmetry.space_group_name_H-M   'P 1'
#
loop_
_entity.id
_entity.type
_entity.pdbx_description
1 polymer ?
#
loop_
_entity_poly.entity_id
_entity_poly.type
_entity_poly.pdbx_seq_one_letter_code
_entity_poly.pdbx_strand_id
1 'polypeptide(L)'
;MALDEELLLRARQAGTRWTEAQDHAEQAKNAYHQAVRRLHLSGSSLHEIAEALDISHQRVHQIIEATGGTAGWRSRRKPADPACGFCGAGKTEVNRLVAGPAVFICDACVSLACRVVDDAGRPDAPRAHLELVALPSALSCSFCNKPATDVTALVTGGGVRICDGCARFGEEIIAAQAG
;
A
#
# COMPACT_ATOMS: atom_id res chain seq x y z
N MET A 1 42.04 27.05 -0.60
CA MET A 1 41.87 26.33 -1.89
C MET A 1 40.40 26.35 -2.24
N ALA A 2 40.03 27.09 -3.28
CA ALA A 2 38.65 27.10 -3.77
C ALA A 2 38.40 25.79 -4.54
N LEU A 3 37.24 25.18 -4.33
CA LEU A 3 36.80 24.02 -5.12
C LEU A 3 36.51 24.49 -6.55
N ASP A 4 36.83 23.65 -7.53
CA ASP A 4 36.47 23.88 -8.93
C ASP A 4 34.94 23.87 -9.05
N GLU A 5 34.37 25.02 -9.39
CA GLU A 5 32.94 25.26 -9.42
C GLU A 5 32.24 24.48 -10.55
N GLU A 6 32.91 24.30 -11.68
CA GLU A 6 32.38 23.51 -12.80
C GLU A 6 32.35 22.02 -12.45
N LEU A 7 33.41 21.51 -11.81
CA LEU A 7 33.46 20.13 -11.35
C LEU A 7 32.42 19.84 -10.26
N LEU A 8 32.20 20.79 -9.34
CA LEU A 8 31.18 20.68 -8.29
C LEU A 8 29.76 20.64 -8.88
N LEU A 9 29.46 21.47 -9.88
CA LEU A 9 28.17 21.47 -10.57
C LEU A 9 27.91 20.14 -11.28
N ARG A 10 28.90 19.62 -12.03
CA ARG A 10 28.80 18.31 -12.71
C ARG A 10 28.56 17.17 -11.72
N ALA A 11 29.24 17.19 -10.57
CA ALA A 11 29.07 16.20 -9.52
C ALA A 11 27.64 16.23 -8.93
N ARG A 12 27.08 17.42 -8.68
CA ARG A 12 25.69 17.58 -8.20
C ARG A 12 24.68 17.04 -9.21
N GLN A 13 24.83 17.41 -10.48
CA GLN A 13 23.96 16.92 -11.56
C GLN A 13 24.06 15.41 -11.77
N ALA A 14 25.25 14.83 -11.61
CA ALA A 14 25.41 13.38 -11.63
C ALA A 14 24.71 12.73 -10.42
N GLY A 15 24.82 13.34 -9.23
CA GLY A 15 24.12 12.88 -8.03
C GLY A 15 22.61 12.87 -8.18
N THR A 16 22.01 13.97 -8.66
CA THR A 16 20.55 14.04 -8.91
C THR A 16 20.09 12.96 -9.88
N ARG A 17 20.75 12.84 -11.05
CA ARG A 17 20.42 11.80 -12.04
C ARG A 17 20.55 10.39 -11.48
N TRP A 18 21.53 10.16 -10.62
CA TRP A 18 21.72 8.87 -9.97
C TRP A 18 20.59 8.57 -8.99
N THR A 19 20.20 9.52 -8.14
CA THR A 19 19.06 9.38 -7.23
C THR A 19 17.77 9.13 -7.98
N GLU A 20 17.46 9.93 -9.01
CA GLU A 20 16.26 9.74 -9.85
C GLU A 20 16.24 8.35 -10.50
N ALA A 21 17.37 7.88 -11.02
CA ALA A 21 17.47 6.55 -11.61
C ALA A 21 17.28 5.43 -10.57
N GLN A 22 17.80 5.61 -9.35
CA GLN A 22 17.59 4.66 -8.25
C GLN A 22 16.12 4.62 -7.82
N ASP A 23 15.47 5.77 -7.69
CA ASP A 23 14.06 5.86 -7.31
C ASP A 23 13.17 5.19 -8.36
N HIS A 24 13.42 5.47 -9.65
CA HIS A 24 12.72 4.79 -10.74
C HIS A 24 12.93 3.26 -10.71
N ALA A 25 14.15 2.80 -10.45
CA ALA A 25 14.45 1.37 -10.36
C ALA A 25 13.70 0.70 -9.19
N GLU A 26 13.66 1.36 -8.03
CA GLU A 26 12.95 0.84 -6.86
C GLU A 26 11.42 0.84 -7.07
N GLN A 27 10.87 1.89 -7.68
CA GLN A 27 9.46 1.93 -8.06
C GLN A 27 9.09 0.79 -9.02
N ALA A 28 9.90 0.56 -10.05
CA ALA A 28 9.69 -0.53 -11.00
C ALA A 28 9.76 -1.91 -10.34
N LYS A 29 10.74 -2.12 -9.46
CA LYS A 29 10.89 -3.35 -8.66
C LYS A 29 9.67 -3.59 -7.76
N ASN A 30 9.18 -2.55 -7.09
CA ASN A 30 8.00 -2.64 -6.23
C ASN A 30 6.75 -2.97 -7.04
N ALA A 31 6.54 -2.34 -8.18
CA ALA A 31 5.43 -2.65 -9.08
C ALA A 31 5.47 -4.11 -9.54
N TYR A 32 6.65 -4.61 -9.91
CA TYR A 32 6.86 -6.01 -10.29
C TYR A 32 6.53 -6.97 -9.13
N HIS A 33 7.05 -6.73 -7.93
CA HIS A 33 6.76 -7.57 -6.76
C HIS A 33 5.27 -7.61 -6.42
N GLN A 34 4.58 -6.46 -6.54
CA GLN A 34 3.13 -6.39 -6.33
C GLN A 34 2.35 -7.20 -7.37
N ALA A 35 2.76 -7.18 -8.64
CA ALA A 35 2.15 -7.99 -9.69
C ALA A 35 2.28 -9.49 -9.42
N VAL A 36 3.48 -9.95 -9.07
CA VAL A 36 3.75 -11.36 -8.69
C VAL A 36 2.85 -11.80 -7.54
N ARG A 37 2.69 -10.95 -6.53
CA ARG A 37 1.84 -11.24 -5.37
C ARG A 37 0.35 -11.31 -5.73
N ARG A 38 -0.11 -10.44 -6.64
CA ARG A 38 -1.50 -10.47 -7.12
C ARG A 38 -1.81 -11.77 -7.86
N LEU A 39 -0.88 -12.26 -8.70
CA LEU A 39 -1.01 -13.55 -9.37
C LEU A 39 -1.17 -14.69 -8.35
N HIS A 40 -0.41 -14.68 -7.26
CA HIS A 40 -0.54 -15.68 -6.22
C HIS A 40 -1.88 -15.60 -5.47
N LEU A 41 -2.32 -14.39 -5.12
CA LEU A 41 -3.60 -14.19 -4.42
C LEU A 41 -4.82 -14.53 -5.28
N SER A 42 -4.72 -14.46 -6.61
CA SER A 42 -5.77 -14.98 -7.51
C SER A 42 -5.84 -16.52 -7.55
N GLY A 43 -4.99 -17.21 -6.80
CA GLY A 43 -5.02 -18.67 -6.66
C GLY A 43 -3.96 -19.40 -7.48
N SER A 44 -3.11 -18.70 -8.25
CA SER A 44 -2.01 -19.33 -8.97
C SER A 44 -0.96 -19.87 -7.99
N SER A 45 -0.50 -21.08 -8.25
CA SER A 45 0.60 -21.70 -7.51
C SER A 45 1.92 -21.01 -7.81
N LEU A 46 2.88 -21.11 -6.89
CA LEU A 46 4.22 -20.53 -7.07
C LEU A 46 4.93 -21.08 -8.32
N HIS A 47 4.66 -22.33 -8.69
CA HIS A 47 5.23 -22.96 -9.89
C HIS A 47 4.63 -22.38 -11.17
N GLU A 48 3.32 -22.19 -11.25
CA GLU A 48 2.66 -21.59 -12.42
C GLU A 48 3.12 -20.15 -12.65
N ILE A 49 3.29 -19.37 -11.56
CA ILE A 49 3.81 -18.00 -11.64
C ILE A 49 5.26 -17.99 -12.12
N ALA A 50 6.07 -18.92 -11.61
CA ALA A 50 7.48 -19.06 -11.98
C ALA A 50 7.65 -19.38 -13.46
N GLU A 51 6.87 -20.32 -13.97
CA GLU A 51 6.86 -20.71 -15.39
C GLU A 51 6.38 -19.55 -16.28
N ALA A 52 5.30 -18.86 -15.90
CA ALA A 52 4.77 -17.74 -16.68
C ALA A 52 5.72 -16.53 -16.75
N LEU A 53 6.55 -16.34 -15.74
CA LEU A 53 7.49 -15.21 -15.65
C LEU A 53 8.93 -15.59 -16.04
N ASP A 54 9.16 -16.84 -16.47
CA ASP A 54 10.48 -17.40 -16.79
C ASP A 54 11.52 -17.17 -15.68
N ILE A 55 11.12 -17.40 -14.43
CA ILE A 55 11.99 -17.31 -13.26
C ILE A 55 11.90 -18.57 -12.41
N SER A 56 12.88 -18.78 -11.52
CA SER A 56 12.82 -19.90 -10.57
C SER A 56 11.67 -19.75 -9.57
N HIS A 57 11.00 -20.85 -9.20
CA HIS A 57 10.02 -20.85 -8.12
C HIS A 57 10.60 -20.33 -6.79
N GLN A 58 11.89 -20.55 -6.54
CA GLN A 58 12.60 -20.02 -5.37
C GLN A 58 12.64 -18.49 -5.40
N ARG A 59 12.73 -17.90 -6.59
CA ARG A 59 12.69 -16.44 -6.76
C ARG A 59 11.30 -15.88 -6.48
N VAL A 60 10.24 -16.57 -6.91
CA VAL A 60 8.85 -16.19 -6.58
C VAL A 60 8.63 -16.24 -5.06
N HIS A 61 9.13 -17.28 -4.39
CA HIS A 61 9.08 -17.40 -2.93
C HIS A 61 9.75 -16.20 -2.24
N GLN A 62 10.99 -15.88 -2.62
CA GLN A 62 11.72 -14.72 -2.09
C GLN A 62 10.99 -13.39 -2.32
N ILE A 63 10.34 -13.21 -3.48
CA ILE A 63 9.58 -11.99 -3.79
C ILE A 63 8.39 -11.84 -2.84
N ILE A 64 7.63 -12.92 -2.64
CA ILE A 64 6.46 -12.93 -1.75
C ILE A 64 6.88 -12.71 -0.30
N GLU A 65 7.97 -13.34 0.14
CA GLU A 65 8.51 -13.17 1.50
C GLU A 65 9.13 -11.79 1.76
N ALA A 66 9.91 -11.25 0.83
CA ALA A 66 10.62 -9.97 1.00
C ALA A 66 9.67 -8.75 1.09
N THR A 67 8.48 -8.86 0.51
CA THR A 67 7.41 -7.84 0.70
C THR A 67 6.61 -8.02 2.00
N GLY A 68 6.82 -9.12 2.73
CA GLY A 68 6.32 -9.31 4.08
C GLY A 68 7.27 -8.64 5.07
N GLY A 69 6.81 -7.59 5.74
CA GLY A 69 7.59 -6.88 6.76
C GLY A 69 8.22 -7.83 7.78
N THR A 70 9.37 -7.42 8.30
CA THR A 70 10.24 -8.12 9.28
C THR A 70 9.61 -8.32 10.67
N ALA A 71 8.36 -8.75 10.74
CA ALA A 71 7.69 -9.23 11.93
C ALA A 71 7.43 -10.73 11.75
N GLY A 72 8.25 -11.52 12.45
CA GLY A 72 8.45 -12.93 12.19
C GLY A 72 7.19 -13.77 12.03
N TRP A 73 7.32 -14.79 11.20
CA TRP A 73 6.66 -16.08 11.34
C TRP A 73 6.82 -16.58 12.79
N ARG A 74 5.93 -16.14 13.68
CA ARG A 74 5.73 -16.73 14.99
C ARG A 74 4.34 -17.35 15.01
N SER A 75 4.37 -18.67 14.89
CA SER A 75 3.43 -19.61 15.51
C SER A 75 1.99 -19.57 15.03
N ARG A 76 1.49 -20.76 14.67
CA ARG A 76 0.07 -21.11 14.66
C ARG A 76 -0.58 -20.74 16.01
N ARG A 77 -0.99 -19.50 16.18
CA ARG A 77 -2.22 -19.17 16.89
C ARG A 77 -3.32 -19.15 15.83
N LYS A 78 -4.44 -19.80 16.14
CA LYS A 78 -5.69 -19.73 15.36
C LYS A 78 -5.83 -18.27 14.88
N PRO A 79 -5.90 -17.98 13.57
CA PRO A 79 -5.99 -16.60 13.12
C PRO A 79 -7.18 -15.98 13.85
N ALA A 80 -6.94 -14.85 14.54
CA ALA A 80 -8.04 -14.00 14.93
C ALA A 80 -8.88 -13.77 13.67
N ASP A 81 -10.20 -13.88 13.77
CA ASP A 81 -11.05 -13.66 12.60
C ASP A 81 -10.70 -12.32 11.95
N PRO A 82 -10.67 -12.25 10.60
CA PRO A 82 -10.24 -11.06 9.91
C PRO A 82 -11.13 -9.88 10.32
N ALA A 83 -10.48 -8.80 10.75
CA ALA A 83 -11.11 -7.60 11.28
C ALA A 83 -10.59 -6.35 10.58
N CYS A 84 -11.46 -5.35 10.44
CA CYS A 84 -11.12 -4.07 9.82
C CYS A 84 -10.02 -3.36 10.63
N GLY A 85 -8.94 -2.95 9.96
CA GLY A 85 -7.83 -2.24 10.59
C GLY A 85 -8.16 -0.82 11.07
N PHE A 86 -9.28 -0.25 10.61
CA PHE A 86 -9.71 1.10 10.99
C PHE A 86 -10.66 1.12 12.17
N CYS A 87 -11.70 0.28 12.15
CA CYS A 87 -12.73 0.25 13.20
C CYS A 87 -12.65 -0.97 14.13
N GLY A 88 -11.86 -1.99 13.80
CA GLY A 88 -11.72 -3.22 14.59
C GLY A 88 -12.86 -4.23 14.41
N ALA A 89 -13.91 -3.91 13.65
CA ALA A 89 -15.05 -4.80 13.44
C ALA A 89 -14.66 -6.06 12.64
N GLY A 90 -15.09 -7.22 13.12
CA GLY A 90 -14.86 -8.52 12.48
C GLY A 90 -15.77 -8.76 11.27
N LYS A 91 -15.48 -9.80 10.50
CA LYS A 91 -16.29 -10.22 9.32
C LYS A 91 -17.79 -10.41 9.61
N THR A 92 -18.18 -10.77 10.83
CA THR A 92 -19.58 -10.95 11.23
C THR A 92 -20.30 -9.64 11.56
N GLU A 93 -19.56 -8.56 11.79
CA GLU A 93 -20.09 -7.25 12.20
C GLU A 93 -20.19 -6.26 11.04
N VAL A 94 -19.63 -6.61 9.89
CA VAL A 94 -19.61 -5.76 8.69
C VAL A 94 -20.23 -6.48 7.51
N ASN A 95 -20.81 -5.72 6.59
CA ASN A 95 -21.47 -6.28 5.41
C ASN A 95 -20.44 -6.85 4.43
N ARG A 96 -19.34 -6.12 4.20
CA ARG A 96 -18.20 -6.62 3.40
C ARG A 96 -16.88 -6.26 4.04
N LEU A 97 -15.90 -7.14 3.85
CA LEU A 97 -14.54 -6.98 4.32
C LEU A 97 -13.57 -7.27 3.17
N VAL A 98 -12.84 -6.25 2.72
CA VAL A 98 -11.88 -6.34 1.63
C VAL A 98 -10.49 -6.64 2.20
N ALA A 99 -9.84 -7.66 1.65
CA ALA A 99 -8.48 -8.06 2.04
C ALA A 99 -7.44 -7.24 1.27
N GLY A 100 -6.64 -6.45 2.00
CA GLY A 100 -5.40 -5.86 1.51
C GLY A 100 -4.18 -6.74 1.84
N PRO A 101 -2.96 -6.34 1.46
CA PRO A 101 -1.78 -7.17 1.65
C PRO A 101 -1.50 -7.67 3.07
N ALA A 102 -1.63 -6.79 4.08
CA ALA A 102 -1.41 -7.12 5.48
C ALA A 102 -2.49 -6.52 6.39
N VAL A 103 -3.57 -6.02 5.80
CA VAL A 103 -4.61 -5.22 6.45
C VAL A 103 -5.96 -5.53 5.81
N PHE A 104 -7.05 -5.42 6.56
CA PHE A 104 -8.41 -5.52 6.04
C PHE A 104 -9.12 -4.19 6.21
N ILE A 105 -10.07 -3.89 5.32
CA ILE A 105 -10.92 -2.70 5.42
C ILE A 105 -12.37 -3.09 5.10
N CYS A 106 -13.31 -2.67 5.96
CA CYS A 106 -14.72 -2.93 5.73
C CYS A 106 -15.35 -1.89 4.81
N ASP A 107 -16.52 -2.21 4.26
CA ASP A 107 -17.27 -1.35 3.36
C ASP A 107 -17.55 0.04 3.94
N ALA A 108 -17.98 0.11 5.20
CA ALA A 108 -18.21 1.38 5.87
C ALA A 108 -16.94 2.23 5.97
N CYS A 109 -15.78 1.61 6.25
CA CYS A 109 -14.51 2.34 6.36
C CYS A 109 -13.96 2.76 4.99
N VAL A 110 -14.20 1.98 3.93
CA VAL A 110 -13.84 2.37 2.56
C VAL A 110 -14.62 3.63 2.17
N SER A 111 -15.95 3.61 2.28
CA SER A 111 -16.76 4.78 1.92
C SER A 111 -16.47 5.98 2.80
N LEU A 112 -16.17 5.76 4.08
CA LEU A 112 -15.75 6.83 4.97
C LEU A 112 -14.40 7.42 4.57
N ALA A 113 -13.43 6.60 4.17
CA ALA A 113 -12.15 7.07 3.67
C ALA A 113 -12.31 7.90 2.39
N CYS A 114 -13.12 7.45 1.42
CA CYS A 114 -13.43 8.22 0.21
C CYS A 114 -14.06 9.57 0.54
N ARG A 115 -15.05 9.60 1.44
CA ARG A 115 -15.67 10.84 1.90
C ARG A 115 -14.67 11.79 2.56
N VAL A 116 -13.79 11.29 3.43
CA VAL A 116 -12.74 12.11 4.07
C VAL A 116 -11.77 12.70 3.04
N VAL A 117 -11.46 11.96 1.97
CA VAL A 117 -10.66 12.46 0.85
C VAL A 117 -11.41 13.54 0.07
N ASP A 118 -12.68 13.32 -0.26
CA ASP A 118 -13.46 14.25 -1.10
C ASP A 118 -13.90 15.53 -0.35
N ASP A 119 -14.13 15.43 0.97
CA ASP A 119 -14.50 16.57 1.84
C ASP A 119 -13.27 17.33 2.40
N ALA A 120 -12.05 17.06 1.89
CA ALA A 120 -10.83 17.77 2.27
C ALA A 120 -10.99 19.30 2.12
N GLY A 121 -11.21 20.00 3.24
CA GLY A 121 -11.43 21.46 3.29
C GLY A 121 -12.82 21.91 3.76
N ARG A 122 -13.73 20.99 4.11
CA ARG A 122 -15.04 21.33 4.70
C ARG A 122 -15.03 21.15 6.23
N PRO A 123 -15.28 22.22 7.02
CA PRO A 123 -15.15 22.20 8.48
C PRO A 123 -16.28 21.45 9.23
N ASP A 124 -17.32 20.98 8.53
CA ASP A 124 -18.54 20.44 9.15
C ASP A 124 -18.74 18.93 8.96
N ALA A 125 -17.69 18.20 8.56
CA ALA A 125 -17.76 16.75 8.46
C ALA A 125 -17.82 16.12 9.86
N PRO A 126 -18.72 15.14 10.10
CA PRO A 126 -18.85 14.48 11.41
C PRO A 126 -17.53 13.85 11.85
N ARG A 127 -17.26 13.86 13.17
CA ARG A 127 -16.08 13.26 13.80
C ARG A 127 -16.02 11.75 13.51
N ALA A 128 -15.39 11.41 12.40
CA ALA A 128 -15.07 10.07 11.96
C ALA A 128 -13.90 9.51 12.77
N HIS A 129 -13.77 8.19 12.84
CA HIS A 129 -12.56 7.53 13.34
C HIS A 129 -11.43 7.51 12.30
N LEU A 130 -11.59 8.27 11.20
CA LEU A 130 -10.66 8.46 10.10
C LEU A 130 -10.38 9.96 9.95
N GLU A 131 -9.12 10.30 9.70
CA GLU A 131 -8.65 11.68 9.56
C GLU A 131 -7.68 11.81 8.39
N LEU A 132 -7.62 12.99 7.76
CA LEU A 132 -6.59 13.29 6.76
C LEU A 132 -5.24 13.46 7.45
N VAL A 133 -4.22 12.82 6.89
CA VAL A 133 -2.83 13.05 7.25
C VAL A 133 -2.41 14.42 6.70
N ALA A 134 -1.88 15.29 7.57
CA ALA A 134 -1.26 16.54 7.14
C ALA A 134 -0.05 16.25 6.24
N LEU A 135 -0.06 16.80 5.02
CA LEU A 135 1.03 16.67 4.06
C LEU A 135 1.89 17.94 4.02
N PRO A 136 3.21 17.82 3.77
CA PRO A 136 3.95 16.58 3.51
C PRO A 136 4.17 15.72 4.77
N SER A 137 4.30 14.41 4.60
CA SER A 137 4.42 13.42 5.68
C SER A 137 5.38 12.29 5.30
N ALA A 138 6.12 11.77 6.27
CA ALA A 138 6.99 10.60 6.09
C ALA A 138 6.23 9.26 6.16
N LEU A 139 4.90 9.30 6.26
CA LEU A 139 4.06 8.11 6.35
C LEU A 139 3.85 7.48 4.96
N SER A 140 3.45 6.20 4.93
CA SER A 140 3.11 5.47 3.71
C SER A 140 1.69 4.90 3.74
N CYS A 141 1.13 4.53 2.61
CA CYS A 141 -0.12 3.76 2.57
C CYS A 141 0.11 2.31 3.02
N SER A 142 -0.68 1.79 3.96
CA SER A 142 -0.57 0.38 4.41
C SER A 142 -1.01 -0.64 3.35
N PHE A 143 -1.70 -0.21 2.29
CA PHE A 143 -2.24 -1.09 1.23
C PHE A 143 -1.34 -1.19 0.00
N CYS A 144 -0.73 -0.08 -0.44
CA CYS A 144 0.15 -0.06 -1.62
C CYS A 144 1.60 0.33 -1.31
N ASN A 145 1.90 0.70 -0.06
CA ASN A 145 3.20 1.16 0.43
C ASN A 145 3.77 2.44 -0.22
N LYS A 146 2.98 3.14 -1.05
CA LYS A 146 3.39 4.45 -1.58
C LYS A 146 3.56 5.46 -0.44
N PRO A 147 4.63 6.28 -0.44
CA PRO A 147 4.80 7.35 0.54
C PRO A 147 3.73 8.42 0.36
N ALA A 148 3.50 9.21 1.41
CA ALA A 148 2.51 10.29 1.39
C ALA A 148 2.86 11.40 0.38
N THR A 149 4.09 11.44 -0.12
CA THR A 149 4.56 12.32 -1.19
C THR A 149 4.06 11.92 -2.58
N ASP A 150 3.66 10.66 -2.76
CA ASP A 150 3.35 10.07 -4.08
C ASP A 150 1.84 9.82 -4.27
N VAL A 151 1.02 10.37 -3.37
CA VAL A 151 -0.44 10.20 -3.33
C VAL A 151 -1.10 11.54 -3.08
N THR A 152 -2.32 11.71 -3.60
CA THR A 152 -3.05 12.98 -3.50
C THR A 152 -3.53 13.22 -2.07
N ALA A 153 -3.99 12.16 -1.41
CA ALA A 153 -4.43 12.20 -0.03
C ALA A 153 -4.09 10.89 0.68
N LEU A 154 -3.84 11.00 1.98
CA LEU A 154 -3.60 9.86 2.86
C LEU A 154 -4.52 9.99 4.07
N VAL A 155 -5.30 8.95 4.33
CA VAL A 155 -6.23 8.87 5.46
C VAL A 155 -5.66 7.93 6.50
N THR A 156 -5.79 8.29 7.77
CA THR A 156 -5.32 7.51 8.93
C THR A 156 -6.48 7.19 9.88
N GLY A 157 -6.46 6.00 10.48
CA GLY A 157 -7.41 5.59 11.52
C GLY A 157 -7.05 4.23 12.08
N GLY A 158 -7.23 4.02 13.39
CA GLY A 158 -6.91 2.73 14.03
C GLY A 158 -5.44 2.29 13.93
N GLY A 159 -4.51 3.21 13.63
CA GLY A 159 -3.08 2.91 13.39
C GLY A 159 -2.77 2.42 11.97
N VAL A 160 -3.77 2.37 11.08
CA VAL A 160 -3.64 1.98 9.67
C VAL A 160 -3.81 3.20 8.77
N ARG A 161 -3.20 3.16 7.58
CA ARG A 161 -3.21 4.26 6.60
C ARG A 161 -3.67 3.78 5.23
N ILE A 162 -4.52 4.56 4.55
CA ILE A 162 -4.99 4.27 3.19
C ILE A 162 -4.92 5.54 2.33
N CYS A 163 -4.37 5.43 1.12
CA CYS A 163 -4.35 6.56 0.17
C CYS A 163 -5.64 6.65 -0.64
N ASP A 164 -5.88 7.80 -1.26
CA ASP A 164 -6.99 8.08 -2.17
C ASP A 164 -7.19 6.97 -3.22
N GLY A 165 -6.11 6.55 -3.89
CA GLY A 165 -6.19 5.50 -4.91
C GLY A 165 -6.60 4.13 -4.36
N CYS A 166 -6.16 3.77 -3.15
CA CYS A 166 -6.53 2.49 -2.53
C CYS A 166 -7.97 2.52 -1.98
N ALA A 167 -8.44 3.66 -1.49
CA ALA A 167 -9.82 3.82 -1.03
C ALA A 167 -10.80 3.65 -2.20
N ARG A 168 -10.56 4.35 -3.33
CA ARG A 168 -11.40 4.25 -4.54
C ARG A 168 -11.41 2.84 -5.14
N PHE A 169 -10.24 2.20 -5.21
CA PHE A 169 -10.15 0.81 -5.64
C PHE A 169 -10.91 -0.14 -4.70
N GLY A 170 -10.92 0.15 -3.40
CA GLY A 170 -11.75 -0.56 -2.43
C GLY A 170 -13.24 -0.46 -2.75
N GLU A 171 -13.75 0.72 -3.13
CA GLU A 171 -15.15 0.92 -3.51
C GLU A 171 -15.51 0.14 -4.77
N GLU A 172 -14.62 0.13 -5.77
CA GLU A 172 -14.80 -0.66 -6.99
C GLU A 172 -14.93 -2.16 -6.69
N ILE A 173 -14.06 -2.70 -5.82
CA ILE A 173 -14.13 -4.11 -5.40
C ILE A 173 -15.46 -4.38 -4.67
N ILE A 174 -15.84 -3.50 -3.75
CA ILE A 174 -17.09 -3.64 -3.00
C ILE A 174 -18.27 -3.62 -3.95
N ALA A 175 -18.31 -2.70 -4.91
CA ALA A 175 -19.38 -2.61 -5.91
C ALA A 175 -19.45 -3.88 -6.79
N ALA A 176 -18.31 -4.42 -7.22
CA ALA A 176 -18.25 -5.62 -8.05
C ALA A 176 -18.77 -6.89 -7.33
N GLN A 177 -18.70 -6.94 -5.99
CA GLN A 177 -19.24 -8.04 -5.18
C GLN A 177 -20.73 -7.89 -4.84
N ALA A 178 -21.42 -6.89 -5.41
CA ALA A 178 -22.83 -6.61 -5.17
C ALA A 178 -23.79 -7.21 -6.21
N GLY A 179 -23.27 -7.83 -7.27
CA GLY A 179 -24.03 -8.58 -8.27
C GLY A 179 -23.68 -10.06 -8.24
#